data_AF-A0A7Y4MH66-F1
#
_entry.id   AF-A0A7Y4MH66-F1
#
_cell.length_a   1.000
_cell.length_b   1.000
_cell.length_c   1.000
_cell.angle_alpha   90.00
_cell.angle_beta   90.00
_cell.angle_gamma   90.00
#
_symmetry.space_group_name_H-M   'P 1'
#
loop_
_entity.id
_entity.type
_entity.pdbx_description
1 polymer ?
#
loop_
_entity_poly.entity_id
_entity_poly.type
_entity_poly.pdbx_seq_one_letter_code
_entity_poly.pdbx_strand_id
1 'polypeptide(L)' 'MSEIGFTGYKRRIREYATEHHHTIGDSKISRLASKLSKRQERMNDETLERIFTHSDPTPLQAILNIENRRVTT' A
#
# COMPACT_ATOMS: atom_id res chain seq x y z
N MET A 1 7.68 -19.46 10.98
CA MET A 1 7.37 -18.64 9.80
C MET A 1 8.61 -18.58 8.93
N SER A 2 8.56 -19.24 7.78
CA SER A 2 9.71 -19.61 6.95
C SER A 2 10.37 -18.39 6.30
N GLU A 3 11.70 -18.30 6.36
CA GLU A 3 12.54 -17.21 5.80
C GLU A 3 12.32 -16.92 4.31
N ILE A 4 11.65 -17.83 3.61
CA ILE A 4 11.43 -17.85 2.17
C ILE A 4 10.69 -16.59 1.67
N GLY A 5 9.71 -16.08 2.44
CA GLY A 5 8.88 -14.93 2.02
C GLY A 5 9.63 -13.59 1.97
N PHE A 6 10.65 -13.39 2.81
CA PHE A 6 11.36 -12.10 2.86
C PHE A 6 12.41 -11.93 1.77
N THR A 7 12.87 -13.02 1.17
CA THR A 7 13.97 -13.00 0.18
C THR A 7 13.63 -12.15 -1.06
N GLY A 8 12.41 -12.29 -1.58
CA GLY A 8 11.92 -11.51 -2.73
C GLY A 8 11.83 -10.01 -2.44
N TYR A 9 11.31 -9.62 -1.27
CA TYR A 9 11.24 -8.22 -0.87
C TYR A 9 12.61 -7.61 -0.62
N LYS A 10 13.51 -8.33 0.07
CA LYS A 10 14.89 -7.88 0.29
C LYS A 10 15.59 -7.60 -1.03
N ARG A 11 15.41 -8.46 -2.04
CA ARG A 11 15.96 -8.26 -3.39
C ARG A 11 15.41 -6.98 -4.04
N ARG A 12 14.09 -6.81 -4.10
CA ARG A 12 13.46 -5.61 -4.71
C ARG A 12 13.90 -4.31 -4.03
N ILE A 13 14.04 -4.30 -2.70
CA ILE A 13 14.51 -3.12 -1.96
C ILE A 13 15.96 -2.80 -2.32
N ARG A 14 16.83 -3.81 -2.49
CA ARG A 14 18.23 -3.60 -2.90
C ARG A 14 18.35 -3.09 -4.32
N GLU A 15 17.55 -3.64 -5.24
CA GLU A 15 17.48 -3.18 -6.63
C GLU A 15 17.08 -1.70 -6.69
N TYR A 16 15.97 -1.34 -6.03
CA TYR A 16 15.51 0.05 -5.93
C TYR A 16 16.57 0.97 -5.30
N ALA A 17 17.19 0.53 -4.21
CA ALA A 17 18.23 1.33 -3.56
C ALA A 17 19.45 1.53 -4.47
N THR A 18 19.79 0.54 -5.30
CA THR A 18 20.88 0.62 -6.26
C THR A 18 20.54 1.57 -7.41
N GLU A 19 19.34 1.44 -7.98
CA GLU A 19 18.83 2.28 -9.08
C GLU A 19 18.77 3.76 -8.69
N HIS A 20 18.40 4.06 -7.44
CA HIS A 20 18.28 5.43 -6.94
C HIS A 20 19.50 5.91 -6.14
N HIS A 21 20.63 5.19 -6.19
CA HIS A 21 21.87 5.54 -5.50
C HIS A 21 21.71 5.77 -3.98
N HIS A 22 20.82 5.01 -3.35
CA HIS A 22 20.62 5.03 -1.90
C HIS A 22 21.49 3.97 -1.22
N THR A 23 22.34 4.40 -0.30
CA THR A 23 23.05 3.48 0.59
C THR A 23 22.12 3.06 1.73
N ILE A 24 21.76 1.78 1.76
CA ILE A 24 20.86 1.22 2.77
C ILE A 24 21.50 -0.02 3.42
N GLY A 25 21.57 -0.02 4.76
CA GLY A 25 22.12 -1.15 5.51
C GLY A 25 21.18 -2.36 5.52
N ASP A 26 21.77 -3.56 5.63
CA ASP A 26 21.05 -4.84 5.57
C ASP A 26 19.99 -5.01 6.68
N SER A 27 20.24 -4.46 7.87
CA SER A 27 19.26 -4.41 8.96
C SER A 27 18.01 -3.59 8.58
N LYS A 28 18.20 -2.47 7.86
CA LYS A 28 17.11 -1.61 7.40
C LYS A 28 16.35 -2.27 6.24
N ILE A 29 17.05 -2.93 5.32
CA ILE A 29 16.44 -3.75 4.26
C ILE A 29 15.56 -4.85 4.88
N SER A 30 16.05 -5.56 5.89
CA SER A 30 15.29 -6.63 6.56
C SER A 30 14.04 -6.09 7.26
N ARG A 31 14.13 -4.94 7.94
CA ARG A 31 12.95 -4.29 8.55
C ARG A 31 11.91 -3.87 7.50
N LEU A 32 12.36 -3.31 6.38
CA LEU A 32 11.48 -2.89 5.28
C LEU A 32 10.81 -4.09 4.61
N ALA A 33 11.56 -5.16 4.35
CA ALA A 33 11.03 -6.41 3.80
C ALA A 33 9.94 -7.01 4.70
N SER A 34 10.19 -7.06 6.01
CA SER A 34 9.17 -7.52 6.97
C SER A 34 7.93 -6.64 7.01
N LYS A 35 8.08 -5.32 6.88
CA LYS A 35 6.95 -4.38 6.84
C LYS A 35 6.11 -4.56 5.57
N LEU A 36 6.75 -4.78 4.43
CA LEU A 36 6.08 -5.02 3.14
C LEU A 36 5.36 -6.36 3.13
N SER A 37 6.00 -7.45 3.59
CA SER A 37 5.35 -8.77 3.72
C SER A 37 4.09 -8.68 4.58
N LYS A 38 4.19 -8.07 5.77
CA LYS A 38 3.04 -7.89 6.66
C LYS A 38 1.93 -7.01 6.08
N ARG A 39 2.27 -6.05 5.20
CA ARG A 39 1.25 -5.26 4.48
C ARG A 39 0.54 -6.09 3.44
N GLN A 40 1.27 -6.92 2.69
CA GLN A 40 0.67 -7.82 1.70
C GLN A 40 -0.20 -8.89 2.39
N GLU A 41 0.24 -9.44 3.52
CA GLU A 41 -0.54 -10.41 4.32
C GLU A 41 -1.87 -9.80 4.83
N ARG A 42 -1.88 -8.53 5.22
CA ARG A 42 -3.11 -7.82 5.66
C ARG A 42 -4.06 -7.46 4.51
N MET A 43 -3.57 -7.50 3.28
CA MET A 43 -4.36 -7.19 2.10
C MET A 43 -5.26 -8.34 1.66
N ASN A 44 -5.20 -9.50 2.34
CA ASN A 44 -5.51 -10.76 1.67
C ASN A 44 -7.00 -11.09 1.49
N ASP A 45 -7.96 -10.66 2.32
CA ASP A 45 -9.38 -10.97 2.06
C ASP A 45 -10.32 -9.80 2.40
N GLU A 46 -10.25 -9.27 3.63
CA GLU A 46 -11.13 -8.15 4.06
C GLU A 46 -10.97 -6.88 3.22
N THR A 47 -9.77 -6.60 2.67
CA THR A 47 -9.56 -5.42 1.82
C THR A 47 -10.17 -5.63 0.44
N LEU A 48 -10.09 -6.85 -0.12
CA LEU A 48 -10.74 -7.20 -1.38
C LEU A 48 -12.26 -7.21 -1.20
N GLU A 49 -12.76 -7.79 -0.11
CA GLU A 49 -14.17 -7.74 0.25
C GLU A 49 -14.65 -6.29 0.45
N ARG A 50 -13.88 -5.42 1.11
CA ARG A 50 -14.26 -4.01 1.23
C ARG A 50 -14.29 -3.27 -0.11
N ILE A 51 -13.39 -3.59 -1.05
CA ILE A 51 -13.36 -3.00 -2.39
C ILE A 51 -14.55 -3.49 -3.25
N PHE A 52 -14.94 -4.76 -3.15
CA PHE A 52 -15.97 -5.35 -4.01
C PHE A 52 -17.38 -5.38 -3.39
N THR A 53 -17.49 -5.35 -2.06
CA THR A 53 -18.76 -5.46 -1.34
C THR A 53 -19.30 -4.10 -0.89
N HIS A 54 -18.42 -3.11 -0.64
CA HIS A 54 -18.85 -1.74 -0.40
C HIS A 54 -18.69 -0.95 -1.69
N SER A 55 -19.79 -0.71 -2.40
CA SER A 55 -19.84 0.42 -3.33
C SER A 55 -19.47 1.67 -2.54
N ASP A 56 -18.28 2.19 -2.77
CA ASP A 56 -17.78 3.37 -2.06
C ASP A 56 -18.85 4.47 -2.17
N PRO A 57 -19.44 4.98 -1.06
CA PRO A 57 -20.40 6.09 -1.13
C PRO A 57 -19.70 7.44 -1.38
N THR A 58 -18.37 7.47 -1.34
CA THR A 58 -17.55 8.67 -1.50
C THR A 58 -17.75 9.39 -2.84
N PRO A 59 -18.02 8.75 -4.00
CA PRO A 59 -18.34 9.47 -5.23
C PRO A 59 -19.58 10.33 -5.06
N LEU A 60 -20.63 9.81 -4.41
CA LEU A 60 -21.90 10.51 -4.24
C LEU A 60 -21.76 11.70 -3.30
N GLN A 61 -21.05 11.52 -2.18
CA GLN A 61 -20.81 12.63 -1.24
C GLN A 61 -19.88 13.70 -1.85
N ALA A 62 -18.88 13.30 -2.64
CA ALA A 62 -18.01 14.24 -3.35
C ALA A 62 -18.77 15.02 -4.43
N ILE A 63 -19.65 14.36 -5.20
CA ILE A 63 -20.53 15.00 -6.19
C ILE A 63 -21.48 15.98 -5.51
N LEU A 64 -22.18 15.58 -4.43
CA LEU A 64 -23.10 16.44 -3.68
C LEU A 64 -22.39 17.68 -3.12
N ASN A 65 -21.15 17.55 -2.64
CA ASN A 65 -20.37 18.69 -2.14
C ASN A 65 -19.97 19.66 -3.27
N ILE A 66 -19.71 19.17 -4.47
CA ILE A 66 -19.43 20.00 -5.66
C ILE A 66 -20.70 20.73 -6.11
N GLU A 67 -21.83 20.03 -6.14
CA GLU A 67 -23.13 20.60 -6.53
C GLU A 67 -23.62 21.65 -5.53
N ASN A 68 -23.57 21.38 -4.22
CA ASN A 68 -24.00 22.33 -3.20
C ASN A 68 -23.17 23.61 -3.18
N ARG A 69 -21.86 23.54 -3.50
CA ARG A 69 -21.01 24.75 -3.61
C ARG A 69 -21.38 25.66 -4.77
N ARG A 70 -22.00 25.14 -5.83
CA ARG A 70 -22.40 25.95 -7.00
C ARG A 70 -23.68 26.76 -6.77
N VAL A 71 -24.49 26.41 -5.79
CA VAL A 71 -25.77 27.09 -5.51
C VAL A 71 -25.57 28.35 -4.65
N THR A 72 -24.41 28.50 -4.00
CA THR A 72 -24.15 29.58 -3.01
C THR A 72 -23.22 30.70 -3.52
N THR A 73 -22.86 30.71 -4.81
CA THR A 73 -22.11 31.79 -5.48
C THR A 73 -22.92 32.34 -6.63
#